data_AF-T5AH65-F1
#
_entry.id   AF-T5AH65-F1
#
_cell.length_a   1.000
_cell.length_b   1.000
_cell.length_c   1.000
_cell.angle_alpha   90.00
_cell.angle_beta   90.00
_cell.angle_gamma   90.00
#
_symmetry.space_group_name_H-M   'P 1'
#
loop_
_entity.id
_entity.type
_entity.pdbx_description
1 polymer ?
#
loop_
_entity_poly.entity_id
_entity_poly.type
_entity_poly.pdbx_seq_one_letter_code
_entity_poly.pdbx_strand_id
1 'polypeptide(L)'
;MAPTQLADWRKPPSAEELERRNTVGINKETVTDVTSTDYPGHVPGENAEHSLERFQSAFSVHFHRNDAAHASFSLVGLDTSLANAFRRILITEIPTLAIEKVYIENNTSVIQDEVLAHRLGLIPFNGGREGLRSFLQWHKKPGPGESSDAHCFDWNTVQVDLNVTCSRNKDAAPGETDPARAFHHANVYARDLVFIPAGKQASYFSGDDAIRPVNPDILIAKLRPRQTINLSMHMHKGIGADHAKFSPVATASYRLMPTITITKPILGPDAEKFARCFPEGVIGLAKVTKKEAAQPGSG
;
A
#
# COMPACT_ATOMS: atom_id res chain seq x y z
N MET A 1 56.56 36.11 0.50
CA MET A 1 55.54 35.13 0.04
C MET A 1 54.42 35.14 1.07
N ALA A 2 53.35 35.89 0.83
CA ALA A 2 52.17 35.82 1.67
C ALA A 2 51.44 34.51 1.33
N PRO A 3 50.99 33.72 2.32
CA PRO A 3 50.14 32.58 2.04
C PRO A 3 48.84 33.14 1.44
N THR A 4 48.58 32.81 0.17
CA THR A 4 47.27 33.03 -0.46
C THR A 4 46.26 32.20 0.32
N GLN A 5 45.66 32.81 1.34
CA GLN A 5 44.43 32.30 1.95
C GLN A 5 43.42 32.19 0.82
N LEU A 6 43.11 30.95 0.41
CA LEU A 6 41.97 30.68 -0.45
C LEU A 6 40.76 31.36 0.20
N ALA A 7 40.07 32.21 -0.55
CA ALA A 7 38.90 32.94 -0.08
C ALA A 7 37.91 31.95 0.58
N ASP A 8 37.32 32.33 1.71
CA ASP A 8 36.55 31.42 2.58
C ASP A 8 35.45 30.64 1.84
N TRP A 9 34.89 31.20 0.76
CA TRP A 9 33.89 30.55 -0.09
C TRP A 9 34.41 29.36 -0.93
N ARG A 10 35.72 29.12 -1.03
CA ARG A 10 36.29 27.95 -1.74
C ARG A 10 36.60 26.77 -0.82
N LYS A 11 36.36 26.91 0.49
CA LYS A 11 36.59 25.83 1.45
C LYS A 11 35.47 24.81 1.31
N PRO A 12 35.78 23.50 1.44
CA PRO A 12 34.73 22.48 1.47
C PRO A 12 33.79 22.73 2.66
N PRO A 13 32.50 22.42 2.52
CA PRO A 13 31.51 22.65 3.57
C PRO A 13 31.87 21.89 4.85
N SER A 14 31.51 22.48 5.99
CA SER A 14 31.69 21.82 7.29
C SER A 14 30.71 20.64 7.47
N ALA A 15 31.03 19.70 8.36
CA ALA A 15 30.14 18.57 8.63
C ALA A 15 28.78 19.01 9.19
N GLU A 16 28.75 20.04 10.03
CA GLU A 16 27.53 20.63 10.59
C GLU A 16 26.65 21.26 9.50
N GLU A 17 27.27 21.89 8.50
CA GLU A 17 26.56 22.48 7.36
C GLU A 17 25.96 21.39 6.45
N LEU A 18 26.67 20.28 6.26
CA LEU A 18 26.15 19.12 5.53
C LEU A 18 24.96 18.49 6.25
N GLU A 19 25.04 18.32 7.57
CA GLU A 19 23.95 17.77 8.38
C GLU A 19 22.71 18.67 8.36
N ARG A 20 22.92 20.00 8.47
CA ARG A 20 21.86 20.98 8.35
C ARG A 20 21.16 20.92 7.00
N ARG A 21 21.91 20.75 5.90
CA ARG A 21 21.35 20.64 4.54
C ARG A 21 20.55 19.36 4.32
N ASN A 22 20.94 18.28 5.01
CA ASN A 22 20.24 17.00 4.93
C ASN A 22 19.02 16.94 5.88
N THR A 23 18.79 17.98 6.67
CA THR A 23 17.71 18.03 7.66
C THR A 23 16.69 19.08 7.27
N VAL A 24 15.44 18.66 7.09
CA VAL A 24 14.32 19.59 6.89
C VAL A 24 14.01 20.30 8.21
N GLY A 25 14.11 21.62 8.23
CA GLY A 25 13.87 22.43 9.42
C GLY A 25 12.38 22.57 9.72
N ILE A 26 11.96 22.20 10.93
CA ILE A 26 10.58 22.38 11.41
C ILE A 26 10.56 23.53 12.43
N ASN A 27 10.02 24.67 12.02
CA ASN A 27 9.80 25.82 12.91
C ASN A 27 8.34 25.84 13.39
N LYS A 28 8.06 26.71 14.36
CA LYS A 28 6.71 26.87 14.93
C LYS A 28 5.64 27.14 13.87
N GLU A 29 5.96 27.98 12.88
CA GLU A 29 5.00 28.45 11.87
C GLU A 29 5.36 28.05 10.43
N THR A 30 6.60 27.59 10.18
CA THR A 30 7.12 27.35 8.83
C THR A 30 8.01 26.12 8.77
N VAL A 31 8.12 25.54 7.57
CA VAL A 31 9.09 24.48 7.26
C VAL A 31 10.18 25.09 6.36
N THR A 32 11.45 24.85 6.69
CA THR A 32 12.61 25.30 5.91
C THR A 32 13.34 24.11 5.28
N ASP A 33 14.19 24.38 4.29
CA ASP A 33 15.10 23.37 3.71
C ASP A 33 14.36 22.19 3.06
N VAL A 34 13.28 22.48 2.33
CA VAL A 34 12.37 21.47 1.75
C VAL A 34 12.84 20.87 0.42
N THR A 35 13.79 21.52 -0.26
CA THR A 35 14.28 21.11 -1.58
C THR A 35 15.64 20.43 -1.47
N SER A 36 15.86 19.38 -2.27
CA SER A 36 17.18 18.77 -2.42
C SER A 36 18.17 19.77 -3.04
N THR A 37 19.36 19.90 -2.44
CA THR A 37 20.42 20.86 -2.85
C THR A 37 21.74 20.16 -3.17
N ASP A 38 21.71 18.84 -3.31
CA ASP A 38 22.83 17.93 -3.58
C ASP A 38 23.13 17.82 -5.08
N TYR A 39 23.09 18.95 -5.79
CA TYR A 39 23.36 19.02 -7.23
C TYR A 39 24.67 19.76 -7.52
N PRO A 40 25.39 19.39 -8.60
CA PRO A 40 26.61 20.08 -9.01
C PRO A 40 26.42 21.58 -9.19
N GLY A 41 27.34 22.37 -8.64
CA GLY A 41 27.35 23.83 -8.78
C GLY A 41 26.45 24.59 -7.79
N HIS A 42 25.73 23.91 -6.90
CA HIS A 42 24.92 24.58 -5.87
C HIS A 42 25.77 25.10 -4.70
N VAL A 43 26.75 24.31 -4.26
CA VAL A 43 27.64 24.66 -3.14
C VAL A 43 29.07 24.82 -3.63
N PRO A 44 29.70 25.98 -3.38
CA PRO A 44 31.12 26.18 -3.65
C PRO A 44 32.01 25.17 -2.92
N GLY A 45 33.01 24.61 -3.62
CA GLY A 45 33.99 23.72 -2.99
C GLY A 45 33.53 22.28 -2.76
N GLU A 46 32.29 21.92 -3.10
CA GLU A 46 31.78 20.54 -3.08
C GLU A 46 31.66 19.97 -4.49
N ASN A 47 32.11 18.72 -4.70
CA ASN A 47 31.73 17.96 -5.89
C ASN A 47 30.50 17.10 -5.58
N ALA A 48 29.34 17.53 -6.09
CA ALA A 48 28.06 16.82 -5.99
C ALA A 48 27.70 16.08 -7.29
N GLU A 49 28.67 15.80 -8.17
CA GLU A 49 28.46 14.97 -9.35
C GLU A 49 27.99 13.56 -8.97
N HIS A 50 27.05 13.06 -9.76
CA HIS A 50 26.51 11.73 -9.56
C HIS A 50 27.56 10.67 -9.92
N SER A 51 27.93 9.86 -8.95
CA SER A 51 28.76 8.66 -9.12
C SER A 51 27.99 7.45 -8.60
N LEU A 52 28.03 6.35 -9.35
CA LEU A 52 27.36 5.10 -8.98
C LEU A 52 28.01 4.50 -7.72
N GLU A 53 29.32 4.63 -7.58
CA GLU A 53 30.08 4.15 -6.42
C GLU A 53 29.70 4.90 -5.14
N ARG A 54 29.53 6.23 -5.24
CA ARG A 54 29.02 7.06 -4.13
C ARG A 54 27.60 6.65 -3.75
N PHE A 55 26.74 6.41 -4.73
CA PHE A 55 25.38 5.95 -4.47
C PHE A 55 25.35 4.57 -3.81
N GLN A 56 26.10 3.60 -4.33
CA GLN A 56 26.14 2.23 -3.79
C GLN A 56 26.69 2.15 -2.36
N SER A 57 27.66 2.99 -2.02
CA SER A 57 28.22 3.04 -0.66
C SER A 57 27.32 3.76 0.34
N ALA A 58 26.49 4.71 -0.11
CA ALA A 58 25.57 5.45 0.74
C ALA A 58 24.19 4.77 0.90
N PHE A 59 23.74 4.02 -0.12
CA PHE A 59 22.40 3.44 -0.14
C PHE A 59 22.31 2.21 0.78
N SER A 60 21.39 2.24 1.74
CA SER A 60 21.07 1.08 2.58
C SER A 60 19.58 0.91 2.79
N VAL A 61 19.16 -0.34 2.99
CA VAL A 61 17.78 -0.71 3.28
C VAL A 61 17.72 -1.45 4.61
N HIS A 62 16.90 -0.95 5.53
CA HIS A 62 16.71 -1.55 6.85
C HIS A 62 15.25 -1.95 7.03
N PHE A 63 14.97 -3.25 7.13
CA PHE A 63 13.62 -3.75 7.40
C PHE A 63 13.33 -3.71 8.91
N HIS A 64 12.23 -3.07 9.29
CA HIS A 64 11.73 -3.05 10.67
C HIS A 64 10.65 -4.12 10.88
N ARG A 65 9.79 -4.30 9.88
CA ARG A 65 8.70 -5.29 9.87
C ARG A 65 8.48 -5.80 8.46
N ASN A 66 8.29 -7.11 8.30
CA ASN A 66 8.05 -7.72 7.00
C ASN A 66 7.07 -8.90 7.15
N ASP A 67 5.78 -8.56 7.24
CA ASP A 67 4.68 -9.51 7.31
C ASP A 67 3.99 -9.64 5.96
N ALA A 68 3.18 -10.69 5.79
CA ALA A 68 2.48 -10.97 4.53
C ALA A 68 1.61 -9.81 3.99
N ALA A 69 0.98 -9.03 4.87
CA ALA A 69 0.11 -7.90 4.51
C ALA A 69 0.67 -6.52 4.89
N HIS A 70 1.84 -6.47 5.54
CA HIS A 70 2.40 -5.22 6.05
C HIS A 70 3.93 -5.26 6.07
N ALA A 71 4.56 -4.36 5.33
CA ALA A 71 6.00 -4.16 5.34
C ALA A 71 6.33 -2.72 5.77
N SER A 72 7.32 -2.59 6.64
CA SER A 72 7.89 -1.31 7.09
C SER A 72 9.40 -1.39 7.04
N PHE A 73 10.01 -0.50 6.28
CA PHE A 73 11.45 -0.45 6.07
C PHE A 73 11.91 1.00 5.88
N SER A 74 13.18 1.26 6.18
CA SER A 74 13.86 2.53 5.95
C SER A 74 14.75 2.42 4.72
N LEU A 75 14.67 3.42 3.85
CA LEU A 75 15.59 3.66 2.74
C LEU A 75 16.51 4.82 3.14
N VAL A 76 17.80 4.58 3.23
CA VAL A 76 18.81 5.59 3.59
C VAL A 76 19.67 5.87 2.36
N GLY A 77 20.04 7.13 2.16
CA GLY A 77 20.87 7.54 1.01
C GLY A 77 20.10 7.62 -0.32
N LEU A 78 18.78 7.79 -0.28
CA LEU A 78 17.93 7.92 -1.45
C LEU A 78 17.29 9.31 -1.53
N ASP A 79 17.27 9.90 -2.72
CA ASP A 79 16.54 11.15 -2.95
C ASP A 79 15.01 10.94 -2.91
N THR A 80 14.31 12.02 -2.53
CA THR A 80 12.85 12.06 -2.40
C THR A 80 12.13 11.77 -3.72
N SER A 81 12.71 12.12 -4.86
CA SER A 81 12.12 11.86 -6.18
C SER A 81 11.97 10.36 -6.46
N LEU A 82 12.99 9.56 -6.13
CA LEU A 82 12.97 8.12 -6.36
C LEU A 82 12.08 7.41 -5.33
N ALA A 83 12.12 7.83 -4.06
CA ALA A 83 11.20 7.33 -3.04
C ALA A 83 9.73 7.58 -3.43
N ASN A 84 9.41 8.77 -3.94
CA ASN A 84 8.08 9.10 -4.42
C ASN A 84 7.72 8.34 -5.71
N ALA A 85 8.68 8.09 -6.60
CA ALA A 85 8.47 7.26 -7.79
C ALA A 85 8.05 5.84 -7.39
N PHE A 86 8.77 5.19 -6.46
CA PHE A 86 8.39 3.88 -5.92
C PHE A 86 7.00 3.91 -5.31
N ARG A 87 6.69 4.92 -4.48
CA ARG A 87 5.36 5.08 -3.88
C ARG A 87 4.26 5.16 -4.95
N ARG A 88 4.47 5.93 -6.03
CA ARG A 88 3.52 6.06 -7.13
C ARG A 88 3.35 4.75 -7.88
N ILE A 89 4.44 4.11 -8.28
CA ILE A 89 4.44 2.82 -8.99
C ILE A 89 3.67 1.75 -8.19
N LEU A 90 3.93 1.66 -6.89
CA LEU A 90 3.25 0.72 -5.99
C LEU A 90 1.72 0.90 -5.99
N ILE A 91 1.24 2.14 -6.07
CA ILE A 91 -0.19 2.45 -6.03
C ILE A 91 -0.84 2.28 -7.40
N THR A 92 -0.18 2.73 -8.48
CA THR A 92 -0.85 2.95 -9.77
C THR A 92 -0.39 2.04 -10.91
N GLU A 93 0.83 1.53 -10.91
CA GLU A 93 1.42 0.89 -12.09
C GLU A 93 1.61 -0.62 -11.94
N ILE A 94 1.59 -1.15 -10.72
CA ILE A 94 1.68 -2.60 -10.52
C ILE A 94 0.34 -3.24 -10.94
N PRO A 95 0.37 -4.20 -11.89
CA PRO A 95 -0.85 -4.81 -12.37
C PRO A 95 -1.39 -5.87 -11.41
N THR A 96 -2.71 -5.93 -11.28
CA THR A 96 -3.42 -6.95 -10.50
C THR A 96 -4.60 -7.51 -11.29
N LEU A 97 -5.23 -8.56 -10.76
CA LEU A 97 -6.41 -9.19 -11.33
C LEU A 97 -7.64 -8.79 -10.53
N ALA A 98 -8.66 -8.25 -11.20
CA ALA A 98 -9.94 -7.90 -10.57
C ALA A 98 -11.11 -8.16 -11.54
N ILE A 99 -12.32 -8.23 -10.98
CA ILE A 99 -13.56 -8.40 -11.76
C ILE A 99 -13.83 -7.13 -12.58
N GLU A 100 -14.06 -7.29 -13.88
CA GLU A 100 -14.32 -6.20 -14.82
C GLU A 100 -15.71 -6.30 -15.44
N LYS A 101 -16.11 -7.50 -15.88
CA LYS A 101 -17.44 -7.74 -16.46
C LYS A 101 -18.25 -8.64 -15.53
N VAL A 102 -19.50 -8.27 -15.34
CA VAL A 102 -20.49 -9.02 -14.56
C VAL A 102 -21.68 -9.27 -15.47
N TYR A 103 -21.95 -10.54 -15.75
CA TYR A 103 -23.07 -11.03 -16.53
C TYR A 103 -24.12 -11.52 -15.55
N ILE A 104 -25.21 -10.77 -15.42
CA ILE A 104 -26.27 -11.08 -14.46
C ILE A 104 -27.36 -11.84 -15.22
N GLU A 105 -27.56 -13.10 -14.84
CA GLU A 105 -28.66 -13.91 -15.39
C GLU A 105 -29.96 -13.64 -14.64
N ASN A 106 -29.89 -13.61 -13.31
CA ASN A 106 -31.04 -13.36 -12.46
C ASN A 106 -30.64 -12.77 -11.11
N ASN A 107 -31.01 -11.52 -10.87
CA ASN A 107 -30.91 -10.87 -9.56
C ASN A 107 -32.30 -10.47 -9.07
N THR A 108 -32.77 -11.13 -8.00
CA THR A 108 -34.03 -10.79 -7.30
C THR A 108 -33.77 -10.26 -5.90
N SER A 109 -32.52 -9.90 -5.61
CA SER A 109 -32.14 -9.29 -4.34
C SER A 109 -32.62 -7.83 -4.26
N VAL A 110 -32.43 -7.22 -3.09
CA VAL A 110 -32.76 -5.80 -2.88
C VAL A 110 -31.68 -4.88 -3.45
N ILE A 111 -30.47 -5.38 -3.67
CA ILE A 111 -29.34 -4.59 -4.18
C ILE A 111 -29.47 -4.48 -5.70
N GLN A 112 -29.38 -3.26 -6.20
CA GLN A 112 -29.40 -2.98 -7.63
C GLN A 112 -28.17 -3.58 -8.32
N ASP A 113 -28.35 -3.98 -9.58
CA ASP A 113 -27.35 -4.69 -10.38
C ASP A 113 -26.03 -3.92 -10.49
N GLU A 114 -26.08 -2.61 -10.72
CA GLU A 114 -24.90 -1.74 -10.82
C GLU A 114 -24.13 -1.63 -9.50
N VAL A 115 -24.85 -1.58 -8.38
CA VAL A 115 -24.24 -1.51 -7.05
C VAL A 115 -23.62 -2.86 -6.69
N LEU A 116 -24.30 -3.96 -7.01
CA LEU A 116 -23.78 -5.30 -6.80
C LEU A 116 -22.50 -5.53 -7.62
N ALA A 117 -22.52 -5.19 -8.91
CA ALA A 117 -21.36 -5.31 -9.79
C ALA A 117 -20.18 -4.46 -9.32
N HIS A 118 -20.43 -3.23 -8.86
CA HIS A 118 -19.39 -2.36 -8.30
C HIS A 118 -18.76 -2.96 -7.04
N ARG A 119 -19.56 -3.54 -6.14
CA ARG A 119 -19.04 -4.22 -4.93
C ARG A 119 -18.19 -5.43 -5.27
N LEU A 120 -18.63 -6.26 -6.22
CA LEU A 120 -17.90 -7.43 -6.69
C LEU A 120 -16.54 -7.04 -7.30
N GLY A 121 -16.51 -5.95 -8.06
CA GLY A 121 -15.28 -5.39 -8.64
C GLY A 121 -14.20 -5.02 -7.63
N LEU A 122 -14.57 -4.68 -6.39
CA LEU A 122 -13.66 -4.24 -5.33
C LEU A 122 -13.14 -5.37 -4.44
N ILE A 123 -13.57 -6.63 -4.67
CA ILE A 123 -13.07 -7.77 -3.89
C ILE A 123 -11.66 -8.11 -4.40
N PRO A 124 -10.64 -8.13 -3.53
CA PRO A 124 -9.30 -8.53 -3.91
C PRO A 124 -9.21 -10.06 -4.01
N PHE A 125 -8.54 -10.56 -5.06
CA PHE A 125 -8.33 -11.99 -5.28
C PHE A 125 -6.85 -12.36 -5.21
N ASN A 126 -6.59 -13.57 -4.72
CA ASN A 126 -5.31 -14.24 -4.88
C ASN A 126 -5.25 -14.89 -6.28
N GLY A 127 -4.05 -15.15 -6.78
CA GLY A 127 -3.85 -15.90 -8.02
C GLY A 127 -2.42 -16.38 -8.27
N GLY A 128 -1.60 -16.46 -7.24
CA GLY A 128 -0.22 -16.92 -7.35
C GLY A 128 0.69 -16.00 -8.18
N ARG A 129 1.99 -16.06 -7.88
CA ARG A 129 2.96 -15.19 -8.56
C ARG A 129 3.15 -15.57 -10.02
N GLU A 130 3.23 -16.87 -10.30
CA GLU A 130 3.49 -17.39 -11.65
C GLU A 130 2.29 -17.19 -12.57
N GLY A 131 1.08 -17.52 -12.10
CA GLY A 131 -0.16 -17.32 -12.86
C GLY A 131 -0.38 -15.87 -13.26
N LEU A 132 -0.26 -14.93 -12.31
CA LEU A 132 -0.49 -13.51 -12.57
C LEU A 132 0.60 -12.85 -13.44
N ARG A 133 1.87 -13.25 -13.28
CA ARG A 133 3.00 -12.60 -13.97
C ARG A 133 3.33 -13.24 -15.31
N SER A 134 3.36 -14.57 -15.39
CA SER A 134 3.88 -15.32 -16.53
C SER A 134 2.79 -15.80 -17.47
N PHE A 135 1.65 -16.25 -16.92
CA PHE A 135 0.55 -16.80 -17.72
C PHE A 135 -0.43 -15.72 -18.18
N LEU A 136 -0.94 -14.89 -17.26
CA LEU A 136 -1.93 -13.87 -17.59
C LEU A 136 -1.36 -12.70 -18.39
N GLN A 137 -1.91 -12.51 -19.58
CA GLN A 137 -1.62 -11.38 -20.46
C GLN A 137 -2.74 -10.34 -20.42
N TRP A 138 -2.47 -9.19 -21.05
CA TRP A 138 -3.42 -8.09 -21.15
C TRP A 138 -4.60 -8.45 -22.03
N HIS A 139 -5.81 -8.28 -21.49
CA HIS A 139 -7.04 -8.41 -22.26
C HIS A 139 -7.18 -7.21 -23.22
N LYS A 140 -7.44 -7.49 -24.50
CA LYS A 140 -7.74 -6.46 -25.50
C LYS A 140 -9.24 -6.22 -25.52
N LYS A 141 -9.66 -4.98 -25.27
CA LYS A 141 -11.07 -4.62 -25.34
C LYS A 141 -11.58 -4.86 -26.77
N PRO A 142 -12.78 -5.45 -26.94
CA PRO A 142 -13.35 -5.73 -28.26
C PRO A 142 -13.60 -4.44 -29.03
N GLY A 143 -13.46 -4.52 -30.35
CA GLY A 143 -13.73 -3.43 -31.28
C GLY A 143 -15.24 -3.15 -31.46
N PRO A 144 -15.60 -2.02 -32.09
CA PRO A 144 -16.99 -1.72 -32.38
C PRO A 144 -17.60 -2.77 -33.33
N GLY A 145 -18.64 -3.48 -32.87
CA GLY A 145 -19.35 -4.52 -33.63
C GLY A 145 -18.94 -5.96 -33.32
N GLU A 146 -17.92 -6.16 -32.48
CA GLU A 146 -17.55 -7.49 -31.97
C GLU A 146 -18.39 -7.86 -30.74
N SER A 147 -18.51 -9.17 -30.46
CA SER A 147 -19.21 -9.64 -29.26
C SER A 147 -18.50 -9.18 -27.99
N SER A 148 -19.24 -9.06 -26.89
CA SER A 148 -18.67 -8.70 -25.57
C SER A 148 -17.57 -9.65 -25.12
N ASP A 149 -17.63 -10.90 -25.58
CA ASP A 149 -16.71 -11.99 -25.22
C ASP A 149 -15.64 -12.20 -26.29
N ALA A 150 -15.60 -11.35 -27.33
CA ALA A 150 -14.52 -11.39 -28.29
C ALA A 150 -13.19 -11.17 -27.57
N HIS A 151 -12.18 -11.95 -27.97
CA HIS A 151 -10.85 -11.98 -27.36
C HIS A 151 -10.79 -12.49 -25.91
N CYS A 152 -11.83 -13.11 -25.38
CA CYS A 152 -11.74 -13.86 -24.13
C CYS A 152 -11.06 -15.21 -24.37
N PHE A 153 -9.87 -15.40 -23.81
CA PHE A 153 -9.09 -16.62 -23.87
C PHE A 153 -8.66 -17.05 -22.47
N ASP A 154 -8.25 -18.32 -22.34
CA ASP A 154 -7.77 -18.88 -21.08
C ASP A 154 -6.56 -18.12 -20.49
N TRP A 155 -5.73 -17.51 -21.33
CA TRP A 155 -4.55 -16.75 -20.89
C TRP A 155 -4.80 -15.26 -20.59
N ASN A 156 -6.01 -14.73 -20.75
CA ASN A 156 -6.30 -13.32 -20.44
C ASN A 156 -7.57 -13.05 -19.62
N THR A 157 -8.43 -14.06 -19.47
CA THR A 157 -9.74 -13.92 -18.84
C THR A 157 -9.97 -15.05 -17.87
N VAL A 158 -10.25 -14.71 -16.62
CA VAL A 158 -10.56 -15.67 -15.55
C VAL A 158 -12.04 -15.56 -15.22
N GLN A 159 -12.74 -16.70 -15.20
CA GLN A 159 -14.18 -16.74 -14.91
C GLN A 159 -14.44 -17.09 -13.44
N VAL A 160 -15.36 -16.36 -12.83
CA VAL A 160 -15.85 -16.62 -11.46
C VAL A 160 -17.37 -16.54 -11.46
N ASP A 161 -18.03 -17.50 -10.83
CA ASP A 161 -19.49 -17.55 -10.74
C ASP A 161 -19.98 -17.32 -9.30
N LEU A 162 -21.18 -16.75 -9.17
CA LEU A 162 -21.89 -16.62 -7.90
C LEU A 162 -23.35 -17.04 -8.07
N ASN A 163 -23.67 -18.20 -7.52
CA ASN A 163 -24.99 -18.82 -7.64
C ASN A 163 -25.55 -19.14 -6.26
N VAL A 164 -26.39 -18.24 -5.73
CA VAL A 164 -26.91 -18.35 -4.37
C VAL A 164 -28.42 -18.09 -4.35
N THR A 165 -29.16 -19.03 -3.77
CA THR A 165 -30.60 -18.90 -3.50
C THR A 165 -30.86 -19.00 -2.00
N CYS A 166 -31.58 -18.01 -1.46
CA CYS A 166 -31.94 -18.00 -0.04
C CYS A 166 -33.22 -18.81 0.20
N SER A 167 -33.16 -19.70 1.20
CA SER A 167 -34.29 -20.56 1.59
C SER A 167 -34.55 -20.48 3.09
N ARG A 168 -35.78 -20.81 3.50
CA ARG A 168 -36.15 -20.83 4.92
C ARG A 168 -35.59 -22.08 5.58
N ASN A 169 -34.90 -21.91 6.70
CA ASN A 169 -34.42 -23.03 7.49
C ASN A 169 -35.61 -23.66 8.23
N LYS A 170 -35.86 -24.95 8.00
CA LYS A 170 -36.96 -25.70 8.63
C LYS A 170 -36.60 -26.12 10.06
N ASP A 171 -35.32 -26.17 10.39
CA ASP A 171 -34.80 -26.62 11.69
C ASP A 171 -34.63 -25.45 12.69
N ALA A 172 -34.92 -24.22 12.26
CA ALA A 172 -34.84 -23.05 13.13
C ALA A 172 -35.97 -23.05 14.18
N ALA A 173 -35.66 -22.57 15.38
CA ALA A 173 -36.63 -22.46 16.46
C ALA A 173 -37.83 -21.57 16.07
N PRO A 174 -39.06 -21.88 16.51
CA PRO A 174 -40.21 -21.03 16.25
C PRO A 174 -39.98 -19.62 16.83
N GLY A 175 -39.91 -18.61 15.97
CA GLY A 175 -39.68 -17.21 16.37
C GLY A 175 -38.21 -16.76 16.44
N GLU A 176 -37.27 -17.56 15.93
CA GLU A 176 -35.85 -17.16 15.83
C GLU A 176 -35.71 -15.83 15.09
N THR A 177 -35.08 -14.84 15.74
CA THR A 177 -34.94 -13.47 15.22
C THR A 177 -33.67 -13.28 14.39
N ASP A 178 -32.63 -14.07 14.63
CA ASP A 178 -31.38 -13.98 13.88
C ASP A 178 -31.56 -14.49 12.43
N PRO A 179 -31.39 -13.62 11.41
CA PRO A 179 -31.51 -14.03 10.01
C PRO A 179 -30.53 -15.12 9.59
N ALA A 180 -29.35 -15.20 10.24
CA ALA A 180 -28.34 -16.20 9.90
C ALA A 180 -28.74 -17.62 10.33
N ARG A 181 -29.59 -17.75 11.35
CA ARG A 181 -30.11 -19.03 11.86
C ARG A 181 -31.47 -19.37 11.25
N ALA A 182 -32.30 -18.35 11.03
CA ALA A 182 -33.64 -18.48 10.48
C ALA A 182 -33.66 -18.89 8.99
N PHE A 183 -32.61 -18.57 8.23
CA PHE A 183 -32.55 -18.77 6.80
C PHE A 183 -31.21 -19.37 6.36
N HIS A 184 -31.24 -20.22 5.33
CA HIS A 184 -30.02 -20.63 4.64
C HIS A 184 -29.60 -19.56 3.63
N HIS A 185 -28.31 -19.25 3.58
CA HIS A 185 -27.71 -18.27 2.66
C HIS A 185 -28.36 -16.86 2.72
N ALA A 186 -28.77 -16.42 3.91
CA ALA A 186 -29.26 -15.05 4.10
C ALA A 186 -28.16 -13.99 3.90
N ASN A 187 -26.91 -14.32 4.20
CA ASN A 187 -25.76 -13.45 3.97
C ASN A 187 -24.89 -14.12 2.90
N VAL A 188 -24.64 -13.40 1.81
CA VAL A 188 -23.76 -13.84 0.72
C VAL A 188 -22.39 -13.22 0.93
N TYR A 189 -21.37 -14.06 0.99
CA TYR A 189 -20.00 -13.68 1.29
C TYR A 189 -19.07 -13.91 0.09
N ALA A 190 -17.89 -13.31 0.14
CA ALA A 190 -16.83 -13.52 -0.84
C ALA A 190 -16.49 -15.01 -1.03
N ARG A 191 -16.46 -15.82 0.04
CA ARG A 191 -16.23 -17.27 -0.08
C ARG A 191 -17.21 -18.03 -0.98
N ASP A 192 -18.39 -17.47 -1.25
CA ASP A 192 -19.40 -18.11 -2.10
C ASP A 192 -19.07 -17.94 -3.60
N LEU A 193 -18.03 -17.16 -3.93
CA LEU A 193 -17.50 -17.00 -5.28
C LEU A 193 -16.70 -18.24 -5.69
N VAL A 194 -17.08 -18.85 -6.82
CA VAL A 194 -16.47 -20.08 -7.31
C VAL A 194 -15.68 -19.79 -8.57
N PHE A 195 -14.39 -20.09 -8.55
CA PHE A 195 -13.53 -20.03 -9.73
C PHE A 195 -13.82 -21.18 -10.69
N ILE A 196 -14.05 -20.85 -11.96
CA ILE A 196 -14.29 -21.82 -13.04
C ILE A 196 -13.05 -21.85 -13.95
N PRO A 197 -12.14 -22.84 -13.80
CA PRO A 197 -10.92 -22.90 -14.60
C PRO A 197 -11.22 -23.25 -16.05
N ALA A 198 -10.61 -22.52 -16.97
CA ALA A 198 -10.65 -22.79 -18.41
C ALA A 198 -9.26 -23.15 -18.97
N GLY A 199 -9.20 -24.16 -19.85
CA GLY A 199 -7.97 -24.51 -20.58
C GLY A 199 -6.78 -24.82 -19.66
N LYS A 200 -5.66 -24.10 -19.86
CA LYS A 200 -4.44 -24.30 -19.06
C LYS A 200 -4.48 -23.64 -17.68
N GLN A 201 -5.54 -22.91 -17.33
CA GLN A 201 -5.63 -22.24 -16.03
C GLN A 201 -5.52 -23.20 -14.85
N ALA A 202 -6.05 -24.42 -14.98
CA ALA A 202 -6.02 -25.42 -13.92
C ALA A 202 -4.60 -25.78 -13.46
N SER A 203 -3.58 -25.67 -14.32
CA SER A 203 -2.18 -25.93 -13.92
C SER A 203 -1.54 -24.77 -13.17
N TYR A 204 -1.98 -23.53 -13.42
CA TYR A 204 -1.38 -22.32 -12.83
C TYR A 204 -2.14 -21.83 -11.59
N PHE A 205 -3.44 -22.09 -11.51
CA PHE A 205 -4.32 -21.61 -10.45
C PHE A 205 -4.92 -22.79 -9.68
N SER A 206 -4.07 -23.53 -8.98
CA SER A 206 -4.47 -24.68 -8.16
C SER A 206 -3.84 -24.63 -6.76
N GLY A 207 -4.41 -25.37 -5.81
CA GLY A 207 -3.93 -25.41 -4.44
C GLY A 207 -3.94 -24.03 -3.77
N ASP A 208 -2.77 -23.61 -3.25
CA ASP A 208 -2.63 -22.33 -2.55
C ASP A 208 -2.68 -21.12 -3.51
N ASP A 209 -2.36 -21.33 -4.79
CA ASP A 209 -2.36 -20.33 -5.85
C ASP A 209 -3.71 -20.24 -6.59
N ALA A 210 -4.71 -21.00 -6.14
CA ALA A 210 -6.05 -20.94 -6.71
C ALA A 210 -6.64 -19.53 -6.63
N ILE A 211 -7.40 -19.15 -7.66
CA ILE A 211 -8.16 -17.90 -7.68
C ILE A 211 -9.24 -17.98 -6.60
N ARG A 212 -9.06 -17.19 -5.54
CA ARG A 212 -10.02 -17.05 -4.45
C ARG A 212 -9.92 -15.65 -3.86
N PRO A 213 -11.02 -15.13 -3.29
CA PRO A 213 -10.96 -13.88 -2.55
C PRO A 213 -9.93 -13.94 -1.43
N VAL A 214 -9.12 -12.90 -1.27
CA VAL A 214 -8.10 -12.81 -0.21
C VAL A 214 -8.76 -12.82 1.16
N ASN A 215 -9.90 -12.14 1.30
CA ASN A 215 -10.71 -12.17 2.51
C ASN A 215 -12.06 -12.86 2.21
N PRO A 216 -12.29 -14.08 2.71
CA PRO A 216 -13.51 -14.85 2.45
C PRO A 216 -14.77 -14.29 3.13
N ASP A 217 -14.61 -13.46 4.16
CA ASP A 217 -15.71 -12.96 5.00
C ASP A 217 -16.27 -11.61 4.55
N ILE A 218 -15.86 -11.09 3.38
CA ILE A 218 -16.43 -9.87 2.82
C ILE A 218 -17.90 -10.12 2.49
N LEU A 219 -18.80 -9.35 3.12
CA LEU A 219 -20.23 -9.42 2.84
C LEU A 219 -20.55 -8.72 1.51
N ILE A 220 -21.12 -9.46 0.57
CA ILE A 220 -21.51 -8.97 -0.75
C ILE A 220 -22.95 -8.44 -0.69
N ALA A 221 -23.89 -9.30 -0.30
CA ALA A 221 -25.31 -9.03 -0.30
C ALA A 221 -26.03 -9.72 0.87
N LYS A 222 -27.20 -9.20 1.22
CA LYS A 222 -28.13 -9.87 2.16
C LYS A 222 -29.42 -10.20 1.42
N LEU A 223 -29.87 -11.43 1.58
CA LEU A 223 -31.05 -11.99 0.92
C LEU A 223 -32.15 -12.31 1.93
N ARG A 224 -33.35 -12.50 1.40
CA ARG A 224 -34.50 -13.09 2.09
C ARG A 224 -35.00 -14.30 1.30
N PRO A 225 -35.78 -15.19 1.93
CA PRO A 225 -36.24 -16.41 1.28
C PRO A 225 -36.89 -16.14 -0.08
N ARG A 226 -36.60 -17.00 -1.06
CA ARG A 226 -37.04 -16.92 -2.47
C ARG A 226 -36.27 -15.90 -3.32
N GLN A 227 -35.39 -15.09 -2.75
CA GLN A 227 -34.46 -14.28 -3.52
C GLN A 227 -33.26 -15.12 -3.95
N THR A 228 -32.78 -14.82 -5.15
CA THR A 228 -31.64 -15.48 -5.80
C THR A 228 -30.73 -14.44 -6.45
N ILE A 229 -29.44 -14.75 -6.46
CA ILE A 229 -28.41 -14.09 -7.26
C ILE A 229 -27.76 -15.20 -8.09
N ASN A 230 -27.84 -15.06 -9.41
CA ASN A 230 -27.15 -15.87 -10.39
C ASN A 230 -26.42 -14.93 -11.35
N LEU A 231 -25.10 -14.98 -11.31
CA LEU A 231 -24.23 -14.19 -12.16
C LEU A 231 -22.91 -14.91 -12.44
N SER A 232 -22.36 -14.62 -13.61
CA SER A 232 -21.01 -15.00 -14.04
C SER A 232 -20.16 -13.75 -14.21
N MET A 233 -18.87 -13.84 -13.91
CA MET A 233 -17.98 -12.69 -13.92
C MET A 233 -16.69 -13.01 -14.67
N HIS A 234 -16.21 -12.04 -15.43
CA HIS A 234 -14.89 -12.09 -16.04
C HIS A 234 -13.95 -11.13 -15.32
N MET A 235 -12.81 -11.67 -14.93
CA MET A 235 -11.70 -10.94 -14.36
C MET A 235 -10.63 -10.70 -15.42
N HIS A 236 -10.06 -9.51 -15.41
CA HIS A 236 -8.96 -9.13 -16.29
C HIS A 236 -7.83 -8.49 -15.51
N LYS A 237 -6.64 -8.57 -16.10
CA LYS A 237 -5.46 -7.88 -15.60
C LYS A 237 -5.57 -6.37 -15.89
N GLY A 238 -5.39 -5.56 -14.86
CA GLY A 238 -5.50 -4.09 -14.91
C GLY A 238 -4.49 -3.40 -14.01
N ILE A 239 -4.41 -2.08 -14.08
CA ILE A 239 -3.51 -1.23 -13.25
C ILE A 239 -4.29 -0.21 -12.46
N GLY A 240 -3.77 0.17 -11.28
CA GLY A 240 -4.39 1.14 -10.40
C GLY A 240 -4.60 2.53 -11.01
N ALA A 241 -3.83 2.89 -12.05
CA ALA A 241 -4.00 4.13 -12.80
C ALA A 241 -5.33 4.17 -13.58
N ASP A 242 -5.85 3.02 -14.02
CA ASP A 242 -7.13 2.91 -14.73
C ASP A 242 -8.30 2.92 -13.74
N HIS A 243 -8.21 2.09 -12.69
CA HIS A 243 -9.22 2.04 -11.64
C HIS A 243 -8.62 1.60 -10.30
N ALA A 244 -9.06 2.20 -9.20
CA ALA A 244 -8.53 1.94 -7.85
C ALA A 244 -8.66 0.48 -7.40
N LYS A 245 -9.63 -0.27 -7.96
CA LYS A 245 -9.79 -1.73 -7.70
C LYS A 245 -8.57 -2.56 -8.07
N PHE A 246 -7.72 -2.06 -8.98
CA PHE A 246 -6.50 -2.72 -9.38
C PHE A 246 -5.28 -2.33 -8.53
N SER A 247 -5.44 -1.44 -7.55
CA SER A 247 -4.32 -1.08 -6.67
C SER A 247 -3.96 -2.26 -5.76
N PRO A 248 -2.72 -2.77 -5.78
CA PRO A 248 -2.32 -3.92 -4.95
C PRO A 248 -2.10 -3.56 -3.48
N VAL A 249 -1.99 -2.27 -3.16
CA VAL A 249 -1.69 -1.78 -1.82
C VAL A 249 -2.93 -1.12 -1.22
N ALA A 250 -3.20 -1.38 0.06
CA ALA A 250 -4.21 -0.62 0.79
C ALA A 250 -3.78 0.86 0.90
N THR A 251 -2.55 1.08 1.33
CA THR A 251 -1.88 2.39 1.24
C THR A 251 -0.37 2.20 1.20
N ALA A 252 0.30 3.02 0.41
CA ALA A 252 1.76 3.14 0.41
C ALA A 252 2.13 4.60 0.65
N SER A 253 2.89 4.86 1.70
CA SER A 253 3.36 6.19 2.07
C SER A 253 4.76 6.09 2.65
N TYR A 254 5.44 7.22 2.72
CA TYR A 254 6.72 7.35 3.39
C TYR A 254 6.71 8.60 4.27
N ARG A 255 7.58 8.61 5.26
CA ARG A 255 7.87 9.77 6.10
C ARG A 255 9.37 9.89 6.25
N LEU A 256 9.87 11.12 6.35
CA LEU A 256 11.26 11.36 6.71
C LEU A 256 11.47 10.97 8.18
N MET A 257 12.67 10.51 8.51
CA MET A 257 13.04 10.18 9.88
C MET A 257 13.15 11.48 10.69
N PRO A 258 12.36 11.68 11.75
CA PRO A 258 12.49 12.86 12.59
C PRO A 258 13.76 12.77 13.44
N THR A 259 14.54 13.84 13.46
CA THR A 259 15.69 14.01 14.36
C THR A 259 15.36 15.14 15.32
N ILE A 260 15.42 14.86 16.63
CA ILE A 260 15.16 15.85 17.69
C ILE A 260 16.47 16.09 18.42
N THR A 261 17.05 17.29 18.25
CA THR A 261 18.30 17.68 18.90
C THR A 261 17.99 18.58 20.10
N ILE A 262 18.40 18.15 21.29
CA ILE A 262 18.20 18.91 22.53
C ILE A 262 19.38 19.87 22.69
N THR A 263 19.10 21.17 22.57
CA THR A 263 20.15 22.21 22.57
C THR A 263 20.72 22.49 23.97
N LYS A 264 19.93 22.28 25.02
CA LYS A 264 20.30 22.52 26.41
C LYS A 264 19.72 21.42 27.31
N PRO A 265 20.44 20.99 28.35
CA PRO A 265 19.92 19.99 29.28
C PRO A 265 18.63 20.45 29.97
N ILE A 266 17.60 19.61 29.93
CA ILE A 266 16.30 19.86 30.58
C ILE A 266 16.24 18.98 31.83
N LEU A 267 16.05 19.58 33.01
CA LEU A 267 16.16 18.87 34.29
C LEU A 267 14.88 18.98 35.14
N GLY A 268 14.71 18.01 36.04
CA GLY A 268 13.66 18.03 37.06
C GLY A 268 12.23 17.98 36.48
N PRO A 269 11.28 18.74 37.04
CA PRO A 269 9.87 18.66 36.64
C PRO A 269 9.62 19.12 35.20
N ASP A 270 10.52 19.92 34.62
CA ASP A 270 10.38 20.38 33.23
C ASP A 270 10.77 19.29 32.24
N ALA A 271 11.65 18.35 32.61
CA ALA A 271 11.95 17.17 31.79
C ALA A 271 10.72 16.27 31.65
N GLU A 272 9.95 16.09 32.74
CA GLU A 272 8.70 15.33 32.71
C GLU A 272 7.59 16.01 31.90
N LYS A 273 7.52 17.35 31.93
CA LYS A 273 6.59 18.11 31.09
C LYS A 273 7.00 18.02 29.62
N PHE A 274 8.30 18.14 29.33
CA PHE A 274 8.84 18.04 27.99
C PHE A 274 8.57 16.66 27.39
N ALA A 275 8.83 15.57 28.13
CA ALA A 275 8.53 14.21 27.67
C ALA A 275 7.03 14.02 27.36
N ARG A 276 6.14 14.64 28.15
CA ARG A 276 4.68 14.62 27.93
C ARG A 276 4.22 15.35 26.66
N CYS A 277 5.04 16.23 26.07
CA CYS A 277 4.72 16.89 24.81
C CYS A 277 4.89 15.97 23.59
N PHE A 278 5.53 14.80 23.76
CA PHE A 278 5.79 13.84 22.68
C PHE A 278 5.02 12.53 22.90
N PRO A 279 4.81 11.73 21.84
CA PRO A 279 4.31 10.37 21.98
C PRO A 279 5.18 9.55 22.93
N GLU A 280 4.56 8.59 23.62
CA GLU A 280 5.26 7.69 24.52
C GLU A 280 6.39 6.94 23.80
N GLY A 281 7.56 6.86 24.44
CA GLY A 281 8.74 6.18 23.90
C GLY A 281 9.66 7.05 23.03
N VAL A 282 9.29 8.30 22.71
CA VAL A 282 10.17 9.22 21.94
C VAL A 282 11.26 9.82 22.82
N ILE A 283 10.91 10.34 23.99
CA ILE A 283 11.85 10.94 24.95
C ILE A 283 11.94 10.07 26.20
N GLY A 284 13.16 9.61 26.51
CA GLY A 284 13.46 8.87 27.73
C GLY A 284 13.99 9.80 28.83
N LEU A 285 13.67 9.49 30.10
CA LEU A 285 14.22 10.21 31.25
C LEU A 285 15.40 9.43 31.83
N ALA A 286 16.59 10.03 31.81
CA ALA A 286 17.80 9.49 32.42
C ALA A 286 18.16 10.24 33.70
N LYS A 287 18.70 9.53 34.71
CA LYS A 287 19.26 10.17 35.91
C LYS A 287 20.67 10.64 35.58
N VAL A 288 20.92 11.94 35.70
CA VAL A 288 22.21 12.56 35.35
C VAL A 288 22.79 13.28 36.57
N THR A 289 24.11 13.30 36.71
CA THR A 289 24.79 14.06 37.78
C THR A 289 24.92 15.55 37.40
N LYS A 290 25.08 16.43 38.40
CA LYS A 290 25.27 17.88 38.17
C LYS A 290 26.49 18.23 37.31
N LYS A 291 27.52 17.35 37.27
CA LYS A 291 28.73 17.56 36.45
C LYS A 291 28.49 17.22 34.98
N GLU A 292 27.71 16.16 34.72
CA GLU A 292 27.34 15.73 33.37
C GLU A 292 26.37 16.73 32.74
N ALA A 293 25.40 17.23 33.50
CA ALA A 293 24.44 18.23 33.04
C ALA A 293 25.05 19.62 32.75
N ALA A 294 26.31 19.86 33.12
CA ALA A 294 27.02 21.10 32.82
C ALA A 294 27.75 21.07 31.47
N GLN A 295 27.83 19.91 30.82
CA GLN A 295 28.50 19.78 29.53
C GLN A 295 27.59 20.22 28.38
N PRO A 296 28.09 21.02 27.42
CA PRO A 296 27.34 21.38 26.22
C PRO A 296 27.06 20.11 25.39
N GLY A 297 25.79 19.89 25.04
CA GLY A 297 25.36 18.70 24.29
C GLY A 297 24.99 17.48 25.13
N SER A 298 24.96 17.58 26.47
CA SER A 298 24.54 16.48 27.36
C SER A 298 23.01 16.27 27.44
N GLY A 299 22.28 16.76 26.43
CA GLY A 299 20.82 16.82 26.38
C GLY A 299 20.19 15.57 25.79
#